data_AF-A0A954GAW5-F1
#
_entry.id   AF-A0A954GAW5-F1
#
_cell.length_a   1.000
_cell.length_b   1.000
_cell.length_c   1.000
_cell.angle_alpha   90.00
_cell.angle_beta   90.00
_cell.angle_gamma   90.00
#
_symmetry.space_group_name_H-M   'P 1'
#
loop_
_entity.id
_entity.type
_entity.pdbx_description
1 polymer ?
#
loop_
_entity_poly.entity_id
_entity_poly.type
_entity_poly.pdbx_seq_one_letter_code
_entity_poly.pdbx_strand_id
1 'polypeptide(L)'
;YYGIAGVFASVRQTTRPIIPDEEVAKTQPARDKVEALNKSNTDLAAKVKELTKRNTELKNMIKQAGDAGFPLIASRPDVKKQTTIRFPIPPEELKQNTTLIAAHNQTIKDNKAQAEEIKKSTPGFELPLADALTEEQVRVEEITEDKMKIVYYPKPRDLNVFIRGNAANLGELVPRRFVRVLSDGQPEPFHNGSGRLELAQKIASRENPLTARVIVNRIWQHHFGEGLVDTPSNFGKTGSLPSHPELLDELSVWFMDEGWSMKKLHRLIMLSATYQQSSNVELSELQMKQDPNNRLLSYFNRRRLEAEIYRDALLTAGNNLDARQAGPSGDIDDPSFQRRGIYATVSRHKLSTFLQSYDFPDPAIHAARRSKTTTPLQQLFVLNSPFVRQQAQQLAARLEGESSEKRVNDVYRLLFSREPTASEMQIGLKFLENSDSKGESENKIEQIPTFAGKRMKADVKELGDSYSVELWVKNQIPNEQRIITGYFFSRGKDAAAKAAGDHLGIAGKYRPNKAGRLFFYNGDLKRDALFGNSVIQPGTWNHVVLIRDQKQISVY
;
A
#
# COMPACT_ATOMS: atom_id res chain seq x y z
N TYR A 1 -8.01 29.17 19.87
CA TYR A 1 -7.65 27.74 19.85
C TYR A 1 -8.79 26.87 20.36
N TYR A 2 -9.25 27.07 21.61
CA TYR A 2 -10.31 26.24 22.21
C TYR A 2 -11.65 26.23 21.46
N GLY A 3 -12.03 27.30 20.74
CA GLY A 3 -13.25 27.33 19.92
C GLY A 3 -13.30 26.28 18.81
N ILE A 4 -12.15 25.78 18.35
CA ILE A 4 -12.10 24.69 17.36
C ILE A 4 -12.27 23.32 18.03
N ALA A 5 -11.96 23.18 19.31
CA ALA A 5 -12.08 21.89 20.01
C ALA A 5 -13.52 21.39 19.99
N GLY A 6 -14.51 22.26 20.23
CA GLY A 6 -15.93 21.88 20.15
C GLY A 6 -16.38 21.48 18.75
N VAL A 7 -15.73 22.01 17.70
CA VAL A 7 -16.01 21.66 16.30
C VAL A 7 -15.63 20.21 16.01
N PHE A 8 -14.50 19.74 16.56
CA PHE A 8 -14.04 18.37 16.33
C PHE A 8 -14.52 17.36 17.38
N ALA A 9 -14.96 17.80 18.56
CA ALA A 9 -15.50 16.91 19.59
C ALA A 9 -16.97 16.50 19.36
N SER A 10 -17.65 17.18 18.43
CA SER A 10 -19.07 16.96 18.11
C SER A 10 -19.25 16.03 16.91
N VAL A 11 -18.44 14.95 16.82
CA VAL A 11 -18.54 13.98 15.72
C VAL A 11 -18.44 12.54 16.20
N ARG A 12 -19.16 11.63 15.53
CA ARG A 12 -19.01 10.17 15.67
C ARG A 12 -18.57 9.55 14.35
N GLN A 13 -17.57 8.67 14.41
CA GLN A 13 -17.21 7.82 13.28
C GLN A 13 -18.30 6.78 13.03
N THR A 14 -18.77 6.74 11.80
CA THR A 14 -19.75 5.79 11.29
C THR A 14 -19.29 5.27 9.94
N THR A 15 -20.02 4.35 9.36
CA THR A 15 -19.86 3.95 7.96
C THR A 15 -21.14 4.28 7.19
N ARG A 16 -20.98 4.77 5.96
CA ARG A 16 -22.12 5.02 5.06
C ARG A 16 -21.75 4.69 3.61
N PRO A 17 -22.72 4.38 2.74
CA PRO A 17 -22.45 4.20 1.33
C PRO A 17 -21.78 5.43 0.68
N ILE A 18 -20.91 5.22 -0.31
CA ILE A 18 -20.22 6.31 -1.06
C ILE A 18 -21.15 6.91 -2.13
N ILE A 19 -22.42 7.13 -1.79
CA ILE A 19 -23.39 7.81 -2.66
C ILE A 19 -24.28 8.72 -1.79
N PRO A 20 -24.92 9.74 -2.37
CA PRO A 20 -25.85 10.60 -1.62
C PRO A 20 -26.96 9.79 -0.95
N ASP A 21 -27.42 10.25 0.22
CA ASP A 21 -28.45 9.56 1.00
C ASP A 21 -29.76 9.39 0.20
N GLU A 22 -30.06 10.31 -0.72
CA GLU A 22 -31.20 10.20 -1.66
C GLU A 22 -31.08 9.00 -2.61
N GLU A 23 -29.88 8.69 -3.09
CA GLU A 23 -29.63 7.51 -3.93
C GLU A 23 -29.64 6.21 -3.10
N VAL A 24 -29.17 6.27 -1.85
CA VAL A 24 -29.30 5.15 -0.90
C VAL A 24 -30.77 4.83 -0.65
N ALA A 25 -31.60 5.85 -0.44
CA ALA A 25 -33.03 5.70 -0.16
C ALA A 25 -33.77 4.96 -1.27
N LYS A 26 -33.37 5.12 -2.54
CA LYS A 26 -33.94 4.37 -3.68
C LYS A 26 -33.71 2.86 -3.58
N THR A 27 -32.67 2.43 -2.87
CA THR A 27 -32.34 1.01 -2.68
C THR A 27 -33.03 0.39 -1.46
N GLN A 28 -33.57 1.22 -0.55
CA GLN A 28 -34.17 0.76 0.71
C GLN A 28 -35.33 -0.23 0.52
N PRO A 29 -36.29 -0.04 -0.41
CA PRO A 29 -37.38 -1.00 -0.60
C PRO A 29 -36.90 -2.39 -1.04
N ALA A 30 -35.81 -2.46 -1.81
CA ALA A 30 -35.19 -3.72 -2.20
C ALA A 30 -34.49 -4.38 -1.00
N ARG A 31 -33.81 -3.59 -0.16
CA ARG A 31 -33.16 -4.05 1.08
C ARG A 31 -34.18 -4.63 2.05
N ASP A 32 -35.29 -3.94 2.26
CA ASP A 32 -36.38 -4.40 3.15
C ASP A 32 -36.96 -5.74 2.68
N LYS A 33 -37.12 -5.94 1.36
CA LYS A 33 -37.56 -7.21 0.79
C LYS A 33 -36.55 -8.34 1.04
N VAL A 34 -35.26 -8.08 0.84
CA VAL A 34 -34.20 -9.06 1.13
C VAL A 34 -34.14 -9.39 2.62
N GLU A 35 -34.30 -8.39 3.49
CA GLU A 35 -34.36 -8.59 4.93
C GLU A 35 -35.58 -9.44 5.35
N ALA A 36 -36.76 -9.18 4.78
CA ALA A 36 -37.95 -9.98 5.01
C ALA A 36 -37.77 -11.44 4.57
N LEU A 37 -37.16 -11.68 3.41
CA LEU A 37 -36.83 -13.02 2.91
C LEU A 37 -35.83 -13.73 3.85
N ASN A 38 -34.81 -13.01 4.34
CA ASN A 38 -33.84 -13.56 5.29
C ASN A 38 -34.46 -13.88 6.65
N LYS A 39 -35.36 -13.03 7.16
CA LYS A 39 -36.13 -13.30 8.37
C LYS A 39 -37.00 -14.53 8.21
N SER A 40 -37.75 -14.63 7.10
CA SER A 40 -38.53 -15.83 6.76
C SER A 40 -37.66 -17.08 6.70
N ASN A 41 -36.45 -17.01 6.15
CA ASN A 41 -35.52 -18.14 6.13
C ASN A 41 -35.06 -18.56 7.52
N THR A 42 -34.86 -17.60 8.41
CA THR A 42 -34.48 -17.86 9.81
C THR A 42 -35.59 -18.59 10.54
N ASP A 43 -36.83 -18.14 10.38
CA ASP A 43 -38.01 -18.77 10.98
C ASP A 43 -38.26 -20.18 10.42
N LEU A 44 -38.13 -20.37 9.10
CA LEU A 44 -38.26 -21.68 8.46
C LEU A 44 -37.15 -22.64 8.89
N ALA A 45 -35.91 -22.16 9.06
CA ALA A 45 -34.80 -22.98 9.55
C ALA A 45 -35.03 -23.46 10.99
N ALA A 46 -35.62 -22.60 11.84
CA ALA A 46 -36.02 -23.00 13.19
C ALA A 46 -37.08 -24.12 13.18
N LYS A 47 -38.11 -24.00 12.33
CA LYS A 47 -39.13 -25.04 12.14
C LYS A 47 -38.56 -26.35 11.60
N VAL A 48 -37.65 -26.29 10.63
CA VAL A 48 -36.95 -27.48 10.11
C VAL A 48 -36.17 -28.18 11.23
N LYS A 49 -35.50 -27.42 12.10
CA LYS A 49 -34.76 -27.97 13.24
C LYS A 49 -35.68 -28.68 14.24
N GLU A 50 -36.83 -28.09 14.54
CA GLU A 50 -37.85 -28.68 15.42
C GLU A 50 -38.43 -29.97 14.84
N LEU A 51 -38.86 -29.95 13.58
CA LEU A 51 -39.38 -31.12 12.88
C LEU A 51 -38.34 -32.24 12.75
N THR A 52 -37.07 -31.89 12.55
CA THR A 52 -35.97 -32.87 12.48
C THR A 52 -35.74 -33.53 13.84
N LYS A 53 -35.82 -32.76 14.93
CA LYS A 53 -35.74 -33.28 16.30
C LYS A 53 -36.91 -34.25 16.57
N ARG A 54 -38.13 -33.83 16.24
CA ARG A 54 -39.34 -34.66 16.37
C ARG A 54 -39.25 -35.95 15.56
N ASN A 55 -38.75 -35.89 14.34
CA ASN A 55 -38.52 -37.08 13.52
C ASN A 55 -37.47 -38.03 14.09
N THR A 56 -36.46 -37.50 14.79
CA THR A 56 -35.45 -38.32 15.48
C THR A 56 -36.06 -39.04 16.68
N GLU A 57 -36.88 -38.35 17.47
CA GLU A 57 -37.66 -38.94 18.56
C GLU A 57 -38.60 -40.03 18.05
N LEU A 58 -39.38 -39.75 16.99
CA LEU A 58 -40.28 -40.73 16.36
C LEU A 58 -39.52 -41.97 15.85
N LYS A 59 -38.35 -41.80 15.21
CA LYS A 59 -37.51 -42.94 14.78
C LYS A 59 -37.01 -43.77 15.95
N ASN A 60 -36.63 -43.14 17.06
CA ASN A 60 -36.20 -43.84 18.28
C ASN A 60 -37.37 -44.61 18.92
N MET A 61 -38.58 -44.03 18.96
CA MET A 61 -39.79 -44.72 19.40
C MET A 61 -40.12 -45.92 18.52
N ILE A 62 -39.99 -45.79 17.19
CA ILE A 62 -40.18 -46.89 16.23
C ILE A 62 -39.19 -48.03 16.50
N LYS A 63 -37.93 -47.69 16.76
CA LYS A 63 -36.89 -48.67 17.10
C LYS A 63 -37.21 -49.41 18.40
N GLN A 64 -37.62 -48.69 19.44
CA GLN A 64 -37.98 -49.28 20.74
C GLN A 64 -39.24 -50.16 20.68
N ALA A 65 -40.25 -49.79 19.88
CA ALA A 65 -41.44 -50.63 19.68
C ALA A 65 -41.18 -51.85 18.79
N GLY A 66 -40.15 -51.82 17.93
CA GLY A 66 -39.69 -52.99 17.19
C GLY A 66 -39.06 -54.06 18.08
N ASP A 67 -38.49 -53.67 19.22
CA ASP A 67 -37.85 -54.55 20.20
C ASP A 67 -38.79 -55.05 21.32
N ALA A 68 -39.96 -54.43 21.51
CA ALA A 68 -40.91 -54.78 22.56
C ALA A 68 -41.94 -55.86 22.11
N GLY A 69 -41.54 -57.13 22.17
CA GLY A 69 -42.49 -58.25 22.14
C GLY A 69 -43.01 -58.58 23.55
N PHE A 70 -44.30 -58.40 23.82
CA PHE A 70 -44.92 -58.92 25.04
C PHE A 70 -45.39 -60.37 24.78
N PRO A 71 -44.91 -61.38 25.53
CA PRO A 71 -45.51 -62.70 25.49
C PRO A 71 -46.89 -62.66 26.15
N LEU A 72 -47.93 -63.03 25.41
CA LEU A 72 -49.21 -63.38 26.01
C LEU A 72 -49.05 -64.69 26.79
N ILE A 73 -49.51 -64.64 28.04
CA ILE A 73 -49.81 -65.70 29.02
C ILE A 73 -49.55 -67.15 28.55
N ALA A 74 -48.72 -67.85 29.34
CA ALA A 74 -48.44 -69.28 29.42
C ALA A 74 -49.08 -70.23 28.37
N SER A 75 -48.20 -71.00 27.72
CA SER A 75 -48.50 -72.12 26.82
C SER A 75 -49.54 -73.09 27.40
N ARG A 76 -50.69 -73.23 26.72
CA ARG A 76 -51.45 -74.49 26.70
C ARG A 76 -50.84 -75.40 25.61
N PRO A 77 -50.80 -76.73 25.77
CA PRO A 77 -50.03 -77.63 24.90
C PRO A 77 -50.54 -77.76 23.45
N ASP A 78 -51.61 -77.07 23.06
CA ASP A 78 -52.40 -77.44 21.87
C ASP A 78 -52.46 -76.36 20.76
N VAL A 79 -51.70 -75.26 20.85
CA VAL A 79 -51.77 -74.17 19.84
C VAL A 79 -50.38 -73.76 19.34
N LYS A 80 -50.11 -73.98 18.04
CA LYS A 80 -48.78 -73.82 17.39
C LYS A 80 -48.46 -72.45 16.77
N LYS A 81 -49.23 -71.38 17.00
CA LYS A 81 -48.87 -70.04 16.49
C LYS A 81 -49.23 -68.92 17.46
N GLN A 82 -48.20 -68.26 18.00
CA GLN A 82 -48.32 -66.95 18.65
C GLN A 82 -48.47 -65.87 17.56
N THR A 83 -49.54 -65.09 17.62
CA THR A 83 -49.73 -63.91 16.76
C THR A 83 -49.25 -62.68 17.53
N THR A 84 -48.09 -62.13 17.15
CA THR A 84 -47.59 -60.87 17.71
C THR A 84 -48.35 -59.70 17.08
N ILE A 85 -49.09 -58.92 17.87
CA ILE A 85 -49.72 -57.68 17.41
C ILE A 85 -48.73 -56.53 17.60
N ARG A 86 -48.35 -55.86 16.50
CA ARG A 86 -47.54 -54.64 16.53
C ARG A 86 -48.48 -53.43 16.57
N PHE A 87 -48.29 -52.53 17.53
CA PHE A 87 -48.98 -51.24 17.52
C PHE A 87 -48.36 -50.34 16.43
N PRO A 88 -49.16 -49.72 15.55
CA PRO A 88 -48.63 -48.77 14.57
C PRO A 88 -48.26 -47.47 15.29
N ILE A 89 -46.96 -47.19 15.42
CA ILE A 89 -46.48 -45.81 15.63
C ILE A 89 -46.74 -45.05 14.33
N PRO A 90 -47.29 -43.82 14.32
CA PRO A 90 -47.83 -43.23 13.10
C PRO A 90 -46.73 -43.06 12.05
N PRO A 91 -46.70 -43.88 10.98
CA PRO A 91 -45.80 -43.65 9.86
C PRO A 91 -46.18 -42.36 9.12
N GLU A 92 -47.44 -41.94 9.30
CA GLU A 92 -48.01 -40.73 8.72
C GLU A 92 -47.39 -39.45 9.28
N GLU A 93 -47.23 -39.30 10.60
CA GLU A 93 -46.60 -38.10 11.20
C GLU A 93 -45.15 -37.94 10.71
N LEU A 94 -44.39 -39.06 10.69
CA LEU A 94 -43.01 -39.06 10.18
C LEU A 94 -42.96 -38.69 8.69
N LYS A 95 -43.89 -39.22 7.88
CA LYS A 95 -43.99 -38.92 6.43
C LYS A 95 -44.42 -37.47 6.19
N GLN A 96 -45.36 -36.94 6.97
CA GLN A 96 -45.82 -35.55 6.91
C GLN A 96 -44.68 -34.60 7.29
N ASN A 97 -44.00 -34.84 8.42
CA ASN A 97 -42.86 -34.03 8.85
C ASN A 97 -41.72 -34.06 7.83
N THR A 98 -41.42 -35.22 7.23
CA THR A 98 -40.39 -35.33 6.17
C THR A 98 -40.78 -34.52 4.94
N THR A 99 -42.06 -34.52 4.57
CA THR A 99 -42.59 -33.72 3.45
C THR A 99 -42.51 -32.21 3.75
N LEU A 100 -42.87 -31.80 4.96
CA LEU A 100 -42.77 -30.41 5.42
C LEU A 100 -41.33 -29.91 5.48
N ILE A 101 -40.39 -30.73 5.97
CA ILE A 101 -38.95 -30.40 5.96
C ILE A 101 -38.47 -30.17 4.52
N ALA A 102 -38.84 -31.06 3.58
CA ALA A 102 -38.48 -30.90 2.17
C ALA A 102 -39.08 -29.61 1.58
N ALA A 103 -40.35 -29.31 1.85
CA ALA A 103 -41.02 -28.10 1.39
C ALA A 103 -40.40 -26.81 1.98
N HIS A 104 -40.09 -26.80 3.28
CA HIS A 104 -39.42 -25.67 3.93
C HIS A 104 -38.01 -25.46 3.40
N ASN A 105 -37.23 -26.52 3.19
CA ASN A 105 -35.90 -26.42 2.59
C ASN A 105 -35.94 -25.91 1.14
N GLN A 106 -36.94 -26.32 0.36
CA GLN A 106 -37.17 -25.80 -0.98
C GLN A 106 -37.51 -24.30 -0.95
N THR A 107 -38.41 -23.89 -0.05
CA THR A 107 -38.77 -22.47 0.14
C THR A 107 -37.55 -21.62 0.55
N ILE A 108 -36.68 -22.14 1.44
CA ILE A 108 -35.43 -21.46 1.82
C ILE A 108 -34.51 -21.28 0.60
N LYS A 109 -34.43 -22.28 -0.27
CA LYS A 109 -33.63 -22.22 -1.49
C LYS A 109 -34.18 -21.17 -2.46
N ASP A 110 -35.50 -21.13 -2.63
CA ASP A 110 -36.18 -20.18 -3.53
C ASP A 110 -36.07 -18.74 -3.01
N ASN A 111 -36.25 -18.53 -1.70
CA ASN A 111 -36.04 -17.23 -1.06
C ASN A 111 -34.59 -16.74 -1.22
N LYS A 112 -33.60 -17.63 -1.12
CA LYS A 112 -32.19 -17.28 -1.37
C LYS A 112 -31.97 -16.87 -2.83
N ALA A 113 -32.52 -17.62 -3.78
CA ALA A 113 -32.41 -17.27 -5.20
C ALA A 113 -33.07 -15.92 -5.51
N GLN A 114 -34.26 -15.67 -4.94
CA GLN A 114 -34.97 -14.40 -5.08
C GLN A 114 -34.20 -13.23 -4.44
N ALA A 115 -33.60 -13.44 -3.26
CA ALA A 115 -32.76 -12.43 -2.62
C ALA A 115 -31.55 -12.08 -3.50
N GLU A 116 -30.87 -13.06 -4.08
CA GLU A 116 -29.74 -12.83 -4.98
C GLU A 116 -30.15 -12.13 -6.29
N GLU A 117 -31.32 -12.45 -6.83
CA GLU A 117 -31.85 -11.76 -8.01
C GLU A 117 -32.19 -10.30 -7.71
N ILE A 118 -32.80 -10.01 -6.54
CA ILE A 118 -33.08 -8.64 -6.10
C ILE A 118 -31.77 -7.85 -5.93
N LYS A 119 -30.74 -8.48 -5.36
CA LYS A 119 -29.41 -7.85 -5.23
C LYS A 119 -28.80 -7.50 -6.58
N LYS A 120 -28.85 -8.40 -7.57
CA LYS A 120 -28.28 -8.19 -8.90
C LYS A 120 -29.06 -7.18 -9.73
N SER A 121 -30.39 -7.21 -9.65
CA SER A 121 -31.30 -6.35 -10.43
C SER A 121 -31.43 -4.94 -9.86
N THR A 122 -30.99 -4.69 -8.62
CA THR A 122 -31.04 -3.38 -7.98
C THR A 122 -29.68 -2.68 -8.08
N PRO A 123 -29.52 -1.65 -8.94
CA PRO A 123 -28.28 -0.87 -9.00
C PRO A 123 -27.97 -0.25 -7.63
N GLY A 124 -26.73 -0.44 -7.14
CA GLY A 124 -26.33 0.07 -5.83
C GLY A 124 -26.90 -0.71 -4.64
N PHE A 125 -27.32 -1.96 -4.80
CA PHE A 125 -27.68 -2.78 -3.63
C PHE A 125 -26.46 -3.02 -2.72
N GLU A 126 -25.38 -3.54 -3.30
CA GLU A 126 -24.08 -3.73 -2.65
C GLU A 126 -23.20 -2.51 -2.88
N LEU A 127 -23.37 -1.51 -2.01
CA LEU A 127 -22.52 -0.32 -2.03
C LEU A 127 -21.34 -0.51 -1.10
N PRO A 128 -20.11 -0.18 -1.55
CA PRO A 128 -18.98 -0.07 -0.64
C PRO A 128 -19.33 0.97 0.43
N LEU A 129 -19.15 0.58 1.69
CA LEU A 129 -19.23 1.48 2.80
C LEU A 129 -17.91 2.25 2.90
N ALA A 130 -17.99 3.57 3.08
CA ALA A 130 -16.86 4.38 3.47
C ALA A 130 -16.99 4.82 4.92
N ASP A 131 -15.84 5.02 5.55
CA ASP A 131 -15.74 5.76 6.79
C ASP A 131 -16.33 7.16 6.61
N ALA A 132 -17.21 7.52 7.53
CA ALA A 132 -17.90 8.79 7.54
C ALA A 132 -18.02 9.33 8.96
N LEU A 133 -18.44 10.58 9.05
CA LEU A 133 -18.62 11.27 10.33
C LEU A 133 -20.05 11.80 10.40
N THR A 134 -20.72 11.53 11.51
CA THR A 134 -22.05 12.07 11.85
C THR A 134 -21.92 13.14 12.92
N GLU A 135 -22.89 14.05 12.95
CA GLU A 135 -22.95 15.19 13.85
C GLU A 135 -23.50 14.76 15.23
N GLU A 136 -22.64 14.15 16.05
CA GLU A 136 -22.99 13.68 17.39
C GLU A 136 -21.89 14.02 18.38
N GLN A 137 -22.24 14.48 19.59
CA GLN A 137 -21.23 14.67 20.62
C GLN A 137 -20.92 13.34 21.32
N VAL A 138 -19.62 13.10 21.52
CA VAL A 138 -19.11 11.94 22.27
C VAL A 138 -18.83 12.38 23.70
N ARG A 139 -19.41 11.69 24.67
CA ARG A 139 -19.17 11.89 26.10
C ARG A 139 -18.69 10.61 26.74
N VAL A 140 -17.79 10.74 27.70
CA VAL A 140 -17.45 9.66 28.61
C VAL A 140 -18.21 9.94 29.90
N GLU A 141 -19.12 9.05 30.26
CA GLU A 141 -19.95 9.16 31.46
C GLU A 141 -19.65 8.01 32.40
N GLU A 142 -19.61 8.32 33.70
CA GLU A 142 -19.41 7.33 34.75
C GLU A 142 -20.72 6.56 34.99
N ILE A 143 -20.65 5.23 34.89
CA ILE A 143 -21.76 4.34 35.27
C ILE A 143 -21.59 3.92 36.73
N THR A 144 -20.36 3.61 37.13
CA THR A 144 -19.93 3.25 38.49
C THR A 144 -18.49 3.73 38.68
N GLU A 145 -17.99 3.76 39.92
CA GLU A 145 -16.64 4.22 40.28
C GLU A 145 -15.52 3.64 39.39
N ASP A 146 -15.65 2.38 38.94
CA ASP A 146 -14.68 1.71 38.06
C ASP A 146 -15.12 1.54 36.58
N LYS A 147 -16.26 2.12 36.17
CA LYS A 147 -16.80 1.90 34.81
C LYS A 147 -17.23 3.20 34.15
N MET A 148 -16.56 3.48 33.05
CA MET A 148 -16.90 4.55 32.12
C MET A 148 -17.63 3.99 30.90
N LYS A 149 -18.60 4.74 30.37
CA LYS A 149 -19.26 4.46 29.10
C LYS A 149 -19.17 5.64 28.16
N ILE A 150 -18.91 5.34 26.90
CA ILE A 150 -19.03 6.31 25.82
C ILE A 150 -20.53 6.44 25.47
N VAL A 151 -21.05 7.65 25.62
CA VAL A 151 -22.44 8.01 25.32
C VAL A 151 -22.44 9.02 24.19
N TYR A 152 -23.31 8.79 23.21
CA TYR A 152 -23.50 9.65 22.04
C TYR A 152 -24.79 10.43 22.21
N TYR A 153 -24.73 11.75 21.97
CA TYR A 153 -25.91 12.59 21.97
C TYR A 153 -26.11 13.24 20.60
N PRO A 154 -27.38 13.35 20.13
CA PRO A 154 -27.71 13.74 18.76
C PRO A 154 -27.55 15.24 18.47
N LYS A 155 -26.87 15.99 19.35
CA LYS A 155 -26.64 17.43 19.18
C LYS A 155 -25.18 17.79 19.41
N PRO A 156 -24.61 18.68 18.58
CA PRO A 156 -23.28 19.23 18.80
C PRO A 156 -23.26 20.08 20.08
N ARG A 157 -22.08 20.25 20.69
CA ARG A 157 -21.92 21.09 21.88
C ARG A 157 -20.68 21.96 21.83
N ASP A 158 -20.77 23.07 22.54
CA ASP A 158 -19.61 23.85 22.95
C ASP A 158 -18.85 23.12 24.06
N LEU A 159 -17.56 23.43 24.23
CA LEU A 159 -16.69 22.78 25.21
C LEU A 159 -16.13 23.77 26.21
N ASN A 160 -16.08 23.36 27.48
CA ASN A 160 -15.34 24.06 28.51
C ASN A 160 -13.83 23.93 28.28
N VAL A 161 -13.09 24.95 28.71
CA VAL A 161 -11.62 24.82 28.81
C VAL A 161 -11.28 23.84 29.92
N PHE A 162 -10.51 22.80 29.61
CA PHE A 162 -10.01 21.88 30.64
C PHE A 162 -8.79 22.51 31.32
N ILE A 163 -8.94 22.91 32.57
CA ILE A 163 -7.89 23.60 33.32
C ILE A 163 -6.72 22.62 33.52
N ARG A 164 -5.55 22.97 32.97
CA ARG A 164 -4.36 22.09 32.93
C ARG A 164 -4.61 20.73 32.25
N GLY A 165 -5.60 20.65 31.36
CA GLY A 165 -5.95 19.42 30.65
C GLY A 165 -6.76 18.40 31.46
N ASN A 166 -7.19 18.74 32.68
CA ASN A 166 -8.01 17.86 33.50
C ASN A 166 -9.49 17.95 33.09
N ALA A 167 -10.05 16.84 32.58
CA ALA A 167 -11.44 16.76 32.14
C ALA A 167 -12.47 16.90 33.28
N ALA A 168 -12.08 16.67 34.53
CA ALA A 168 -12.93 16.90 35.70
C ALA A 168 -12.89 18.35 36.21
N ASN A 169 -11.87 19.14 35.83
CA ASN A 169 -11.73 20.54 36.22
C ASN A 169 -12.08 21.47 35.06
N LEU A 170 -13.36 21.79 34.96
CA LEU A 170 -13.93 22.59 33.87
C LEU A 170 -13.81 24.09 34.16
N GLY A 171 -13.22 24.83 33.23
CA GLY A 171 -13.22 26.29 33.19
C GLY A 171 -14.39 26.85 32.38
N GLU A 172 -14.21 28.05 31.83
CA GLU A 172 -15.21 28.76 31.03
C GLU A 172 -15.66 27.94 29.81
N LEU A 173 -16.96 28.00 29.49
CA LEU A 173 -17.54 27.43 28.28
C LEU A 173 -17.10 28.25 27.06
N VAL A 174 -16.47 27.60 26.08
CA VAL A 174 -16.01 28.27 24.87
C VAL A 174 -16.93 27.89 23.71
N PRO A 175 -17.66 28.87 23.12
CA PRO A 175 -18.47 28.59 21.95
C PRO A 175 -17.59 28.18 20.78
N ARG A 176 -18.11 27.27 19.95
CA ARG A 176 -17.47 26.87 18.70
C ARG A 176 -17.34 28.05 17.78
N ARG A 177 -16.14 28.33 17.28
CA ARG A 177 -15.84 29.48 16.41
C ARG A 177 -14.48 29.35 15.77
N PHE A 178 -14.20 30.23 14.80
CA PHE A 178 -12.91 30.32 14.13
C PHE A 178 -11.78 30.74 15.10
N VAL A 179 -10.53 30.62 14.66
CA VAL A 179 -9.36 30.98 15.48
C VAL A 179 -9.26 32.50 15.62
N ARG A 180 -9.46 33.01 16.85
CA ARG A 180 -9.33 34.44 17.16
C ARG A 180 -8.03 35.10 16.70
N VAL A 181 -6.87 34.44 16.87
CA VAL A 181 -5.57 35.02 16.44
C VAL A 181 -5.43 35.16 14.92
N LEU A 182 -6.31 34.51 14.16
CA LEU A 182 -6.39 34.61 12.70
C LEU A 182 -7.63 35.40 12.25
N SER A 183 -8.28 36.14 13.16
CA SER A 183 -9.50 36.91 12.88
C SER A 183 -9.31 38.37 13.26
N ASP A 184 -9.95 39.26 12.52
CA ASP A 184 -10.07 40.66 12.93
C ASP A 184 -11.09 40.76 14.08
N GLY A 185 -10.59 40.83 15.30
CA GLY A 185 -11.41 40.92 16.50
C GLY A 185 -11.91 39.57 17.02
N GLN A 186 -13.16 39.52 17.48
CA GLN A 186 -13.78 38.31 18.03
C GLN A 186 -14.59 37.60 16.93
N PRO A 187 -14.23 36.37 16.53
CA PRO A 187 -15.00 35.65 15.54
C PRO A 187 -16.35 35.20 16.11
N GLU A 188 -17.38 35.34 15.29
CA GLU A 188 -18.74 34.88 15.61
C GLU A 188 -18.78 33.38 15.91
N PRO A 189 -19.62 32.94 16.86
CA PRO A 189 -19.92 31.54 17.07
C PRO A 189 -20.48 30.83 15.82
N PHE A 190 -20.15 29.56 15.70
CA PHE A 190 -20.73 28.64 14.72
C PHE A 190 -22.05 28.09 15.25
N HIS A 191 -23.06 28.07 14.39
CA HIS A 191 -24.44 27.73 14.78
C HIS A 191 -24.96 26.45 14.12
N ASN A 192 -24.33 25.97 13.04
CA ASN A 192 -24.86 24.89 12.20
C ASN A 192 -24.10 23.58 12.38
N GLY A 193 -24.80 22.51 12.80
CA GLY A 193 -24.19 21.21 13.08
C GLY A 193 -23.00 21.38 14.03
N SER A 194 -21.92 20.61 13.87
CA SER A 194 -20.64 20.77 14.59
C SER A 194 -19.93 22.09 14.33
N GLY A 195 -20.27 22.83 13.28
CA GLY A 195 -19.50 23.98 12.81
C GLY A 195 -18.35 23.61 11.89
N ARG A 196 -18.19 22.33 11.50
CA ARG A 196 -17.15 21.89 10.56
C ARG A 196 -17.32 22.47 9.16
N LEU A 197 -18.56 22.56 8.68
CA LEU A 197 -18.86 23.19 7.39
C LEU A 197 -18.54 24.68 7.43
N GLU A 198 -18.96 25.38 8.49
CA GLU A 198 -18.65 26.81 8.69
C GLU A 198 -17.14 27.05 8.80
N LEU A 199 -16.42 26.18 9.52
CA LEU A 199 -14.96 26.20 9.58
C LEU A 199 -14.34 26.00 8.20
N ALA A 200 -14.80 25.03 7.41
CA ALA A 200 -14.31 24.76 6.06
C ALA A 200 -14.56 25.96 5.12
N GLN A 201 -15.74 26.58 5.20
CA GLN A 201 -16.09 27.79 4.45
C GLN A 201 -15.20 28.98 4.83
N LYS A 202 -14.87 29.16 6.12
CA LYS A 202 -13.94 30.20 6.56
C LYS A 202 -12.50 29.93 6.10
N ILE A 203 -12.06 28.67 6.11
CA ILE A 203 -10.73 28.28 5.59
C ILE A 203 -10.66 28.56 4.09
N ALA A 204 -11.63 28.11 3.30
CA ALA A 204 -11.66 28.31 1.84
C ALA A 204 -12.35 29.62 1.41
N SER A 205 -12.46 30.61 2.29
CA SER A 205 -13.04 31.91 1.96
C SER A 205 -12.11 32.73 1.07
N ARG A 206 -12.68 33.51 0.16
CA ARG A 206 -11.93 34.52 -0.61
C ARG A 206 -11.27 35.57 0.28
N GLU A 207 -11.86 35.85 1.44
CA GLU A 207 -11.31 36.76 2.45
C GLU A 207 -10.07 36.17 3.15
N ASN A 208 -9.81 34.87 2.97
CA ASN A 208 -8.63 34.18 3.47
C ASN A 208 -7.69 33.76 2.31
N PRO A 209 -6.78 34.64 1.87
CA PRO A 209 -5.92 34.36 0.72
C PRO A 209 -4.88 33.26 0.99
N LEU A 210 -4.64 32.90 2.25
CA LEU A 210 -3.62 31.90 2.62
C LEU A 210 -3.91 30.55 1.96
N THR A 211 -5.18 30.13 1.90
CA THR A 211 -5.57 28.83 1.33
C THR A 211 -5.23 28.76 -0.15
N ALA A 212 -5.54 29.82 -0.91
CA ALA A 212 -5.20 29.93 -2.33
C ALA A 212 -3.68 29.94 -2.55
N ARG A 213 -2.93 30.73 -1.77
CA ARG A 213 -1.46 30.79 -1.83
C ARG A 213 -0.81 29.43 -1.58
N VAL A 214 -1.28 28.71 -0.56
CA VAL A 214 -0.74 27.39 -0.21
C VAL A 214 -1.00 26.38 -1.32
N ILE A 215 -2.21 26.31 -1.87
CA ILE A 215 -2.53 25.31 -2.90
C ILE A 215 -1.87 25.63 -4.24
N VAL A 216 -1.81 26.90 -4.64
CA VAL A 216 -1.08 27.35 -5.83
C VAL A 216 0.40 26.98 -5.71
N ASN A 217 1.02 27.26 -4.56
CA ASN A 217 2.41 26.89 -4.33
C ASN A 217 2.65 25.37 -4.38
N ARG A 218 1.71 24.56 -3.89
CA ARG A 218 1.79 23.09 -3.98
C ARG A 218 1.68 22.60 -5.42
N ILE A 219 0.74 23.14 -6.19
CA ILE A 219 0.58 22.79 -7.61
C ILE A 219 1.84 23.20 -8.39
N TRP A 220 2.36 24.39 -8.12
CA TRP A 220 3.63 24.86 -8.68
C TRP A 220 4.79 23.90 -8.34
N GLN A 221 4.92 23.54 -7.06
CA GLN A 221 5.93 22.58 -6.60
C GLN A 221 5.82 21.23 -7.33
N HIS A 222 4.61 20.71 -7.55
CA HIS A 222 4.44 19.45 -8.29
C HIS A 222 4.81 19.56 -9.78
N HIS A 223 4.79 20.76 -10.36
CA HIS A 223 5.21 21.00 -11.75
C HIS A 223 6.71 21.26 -11.86
N PHE A 224 7.26 22.15 -11.04
CA PHE A 224 8.65 22.62 -11.11
C PHE A 224 9.62 21.87 -10.17
N GLY A 225 9.09 21.03 -9.28
CA GLY A 225 9.86 20.28 -8.29
C GLY A 225 10.13 21.02 -6.98
N GLU A 226 10.12 22.36 -7.01
CA GLU A 226 10.26 23.25 -5.86
C GLU A 226 9.14 24.29 -5.90
N GLY A 227 8.59 24.66 -4.74
CA GLY A 227 7.58 25.71 -4.65
C GLY A 227 8.18 27.11 -4.84
N LEU A 228 7.32 28.09 -5.17
CA LEU A 228 7.67 29.51 -5.05
C LEU A 228 8.07 29.84 -3.61
N VAL A 229 7.37 29.25 -2.64
CA VAL A 229 7.79 29.13 -1.24
C VAL A 229 8.30 27.70 -1.02
N ASP A 230 9.56 27.55 -0.64
CA ASP A 230 10.21 26.23 -0.43
C ASP A 230 9.78 25.49 0.84
N THR A 231 8.99 26.15 1.67
CA THR A 231 8.42 25.65 2.91
C THR A 231 6.91 25.45 2.71
N PRO A 232 6.47 24.41 1.95
CA PRO A 232 5.09 24.30 1.46
C PRO A 232 4.02 24.11 2.54
N SER A 233 4.41 23.84 3.79
CA SER A 233 3.50 23.79 4.95
C SER A 233 3.71 24.92 5.96
N ASN A 234 4.61 25.88 5.71
CA ASN A 234 4.87 27.00 6.60
C ASN A 234 5.01 28.31 5.84
N PHE A 235 3.93 29.08 5.77
CA PHE A 235 3.87 30.42 5.19
C PHE A 235 3.98 31.52 6.27
N GLY A 236 4.29 31.14 7.52
CA GLY A 236 4.47 32.07 8.62
C GLY A 236 5.84 32.74 8.62
N LYS A 237 6.11 33.56 9.64
CA LYS A 237 7.39 34.31 9.79
C LYS A 237 8.64 33.42 9.91
N THR A 238 8.47 32.15 10.29
CA THR A 238 9.55 31.16 10.37
C THR A 238 9.70 30.34 9.09
N GLY A 239 8.80 30.53 8.12
CA GLY A 239 8.93 30.00 6.76
C GLY A 239 9.76 30.92 5.89
N SER A 240 9.99 30.48 4.65
CA SER A 240 10.73 31.27 3.67
C SER A 240 9.82 32.22 2.92
N LEU A 241 10.40 33.34 2.46
CA LEU A 241 9.72 34.24 1.55
C LEU A 241 9.57 33.60 0.15
N PRO A 242 8.50 33.93 -0.60
CA PRO A 242 8.35 33.47 -1.97
C PRO A 242 9.47 34.03 -2.86
N SER A 243 10.00 33.22 -3.77
CA SER A 243 10.96 33.67 -4.79
C SER A 243 10.35 34.70 -5.75
N HIS A 244 9.06 34.56 -6.05
CA HIS A 244 8.30 35.47 -6.91
C HIS A 244 6.97 35.84 -6.19
N PRO A 245 6.97 36.85 -5.31
CA PRO A 245 5.79 37.22 -4.51
C PRO A 245 4.61 37.65 -5.37
N GLU A 246 4.83 38.52 -6.34
CA GLU A 246 3.79 39.06 -7.22
C GLU A 246 3.13 37.94 -8.05
N LEU A 247 3.93 37.04 -8.62
CA LEU A 247 3.43 35.87 -9.35
C LEU A 247 2.56 34.96 -8.48
N LEU A 248 3.00 34.68 -7.25
CA LEU A 248 2.21 33.85 -6.32
C LEU A 248 0.87 34.52 -6.01
N ASP A 249 0.86 35.83 -5.79
CA ASP A 249 -0.33 36.58 -5.46
C ASP A 249 -1.29 36.66 -6.66
N GLU A 250 -0.79 36.94 -7.87
CA GLU A 250 -1.58 36.92 -9.10
C GLU A 250 -2.22 35.56 -9.38
N LEU A 251 -1.43 34.47 -9.30
CA LEU A 251 -1.94 33.12 -9.50
C LEU A 251 -2.98 32.74 -8.44
N SER A 252 -2.82 33.23 -7.21
CA SER A 252 -3.77 32.98 -6.11
C SER A 252 -5.10 33.70 -6.33
N VAL A 253 -5.06 34.98 -6.71
CA VAL A 253 -6.27 35.74 -7.05
C VAL A 253 -6.97 35.13 -8.25
N TRP A 254 -6.23 34.86 -9.33
CA TRP A 254 -6.76 34.22 -10.53
C TRP A 254 -7.39 32.86 -10.24
N PHE A 255 -6.75 32.04 -9.38
CA PHE A 255 -7.28 30.72 -9.02
C PHE A 255 -8.63 30.82 -8.30
N MET A 256 -8.81 31.82 -7.43
CA MET A 256 -10.09 32.07 -6.76
C MET A 256 -11.14 32.61 -7.74
N ASP A 257 -10.75 33.50 -8.67
CA ASP A 257 -11.65 34.10 -9.68
C ASP A 257 -12.17 33.06 -10.68
N GLU A 258 -11.34 32.08 -11.03
CA GLU A 258 -11.69 30.98 -11.93
C GLU A 258 -12.43 29.82 -11.25
N GLY A 259 -12.98 30.06 -10.06
CA GLY A 259 -13.82 29.13 -9.31
C GLY A 259 -13.03 27.97 -8.70
N TRP A 260 -11.79 28.22 -8.25
CA TRP A 260 -10.94 27.23 -7.58
C TRP A 260 -10.65 25.99 -8.45
N SER A 261 -10.70 26.13 -9.77
CA SER A 261 -10.52 25.02 -10.71
C SER A 261 -9.04 24.62 -10.85
N MET A 262 -8.64 23.53 -10.18
CA MET A 262 -7.28 23.01 -10.29
C MET A 262 -6.90 22.67 -11.74
N LYS A 263 -7.86 22.17 -12.53
CA LYS A 263 -7.63 21.86 -13.95
C LYS A 263 -7.26 23.09 -14.77
N LYS A 264 -7.94 24.22 -14.54
CA LYS A 264 -7.60 25.49 -15.21
C LYS A 264 -6.20 25.97 -14.77
N LEU A 265 -5.88 25.90 -13.47
CA LEU A 265 -4.57 26.29 -12.95
C LEU A 265 -3.42 25.44 -13.52
N HIS A 266 -3.58 24.12 -13.58
CA HIS A 266 -2.59 23.25 -14.24
C HIS A 266 -2.38 23.66 -15.70
N ARG A 267 -3.47 23.93 -16.45
CA ARG A 267 -3.39 24.35 -17.85
C ARG A 267 -2.66 25.68 -18.00
N LEU A 268 -2.97 26.67 -17.16
CA LEU A 268 -2.32 27.98 -17.18
C LEU A 268 -0.80 27.83 -16.98
N ILE A 269 -0.39 27.07 -15.96
CA ILE A 269 1.03 26.84 -15.67
C ILE A 269 1.72 26.11 -16.83
N MET A 270 1.12 25.02 -17.34
CA MET A 270 1.73 24.20 -18.40
C MET A 270 1.82 24.90 -19.77
N LEU A 271 0.99 25.91 -20.00
CA LEU A 271 1.03 26.74 -21.21
C LEU A 271 1.92 27.99 -21.06
N SER A 272 2.52 28.22 -19.88
CA SER A 272 3.45 29.32 -19.69
C SER A 272 4.77 29.08 -20.41
N ALA A 273 5.42 30.17 -20.84
CA ALA A 273 6.77 30.11 -21.39
C ALA A 273 7.75 29.44 -20.42
N THR A 274 7.62 29.73 -19.12
CA THR A 274 8.47 29.17 -18.05
C THR A 274 8.39 27.64 -17.96
N TYR A 275 7.20 27.05 -18.07
CA TYR A 275 7.04 25.60 -18.03
C TYR A 275 7.59 24.92 -19.30
N GLN A 276 7.53 25.61 -20.45
CA GLN A 276 7.95 25.09 -21.74
C GLN A 276 9.45 25.26 -22.04
N GLN A 277 10.23 25.80 -21.08
CA GLN A 277 11.67 25.95 -21.22
C GLN A 277 12.39 24.60 -21.37
N SER A 278 13.53 24.61 -22.06
CA SER A 278 14.42 23.44 -22.16
C SER A 278 15.10 23.14 -20.82
N SER A 279 15.34 21.86 -20.53
CA SER A 279 16.24 21.41 -19.47
C SER A 279 17.69 21.22 -19.92
N ASN A 280 17.92 21.19 -21.23
CA ASN A 280 19.24 21.02 -21.83
C ASN A 280 19.77 22.40 -22.23
N VAL A 281 20.48 23.04 -21.30
CA VAL A 281 21.02 24.40 -21.47
C VAL A 281 22.46 24.41 -20.98
N GLU A 282 23.37 24.97 -21.77
CA GLU A 282 24.74 25.26 -21.34
C GLU A 282 24.75 26.59 -20.58
N LEU A 283 25.16 26.55 -19.31
CA LEU A 283 25.21 27.74 -18.46
C LEU A 283 26.63 28.29 -18.44
N SER A 284 26.76 29.61 -18.53
CA SER A 284 28.02 30.30 -18.23
C SER A 284 28.36 30.19 -16.73
N GLU A 285 29.64 30.32 -16.38
CA GLU A 285 30.07 30.33 -14.98
C GLU A 285 29.38 31.42 -14.15
N LEU A 286 29.08 32.57 -14.76
CA LEU A 286 28.39 33.67 -14.11
C LEU A 286 26.96 33.25 -13.70
N GLN A 287 26.22 32.61 -14.62
CA GLN A 287 24.86 32.14 -14.35
C GLN A 287 24.83 31.08 -13.26
N MET A 288 25.79 30.14 -13.28
CA MET A 288 25.90 29.11 -12.23
C MET A 288 26.19 29.71 -10.84
N LYS A 289 26.94 30.82 -10.78
CA LYS A 289 27.24 31.51 -9.52
C LYS A 289 26.07 32.36 -9.01
N GLN A 290 25.32 32.99 -9.91
CA GLN A 290 24.23 33.90 -9.55
C GLN A 290 22.99 33.16 -9.03
N ASP A 291 22.64 32.02 -9.64
CA ASP A 291 21.48 31.22 -9.24
C ASP A 291 21.79 29.72 -9.34
N PRO A 292 22.62 29.17 -8.42
CA PRO A 292 23.07 27.78 -8.48
C PRO A 292 21.93 26.76 -8.36
N ASN A 293 20.81 27.16 -7.76
CA ASN A 293 19.63 26.30 -7.57
C ASN A 293 18.53 26.55 -8.61
N ASN A 294 18.78 27.45 -9.58
CA ASN A 294 17.82 27.87 -10.60
C ASN A 294 16.44 28.24 -10.00
N ARG A 295 16.47 29.03 -8.92
CA ARG A 295 15.28 29.55 -8.23
C ARG A 295 14.52 30.59 -9.05
N LEU A 296 15.21 31.29 -9.93
CA LEU A 296 14.65 32.26 -10.87
C LEU A 296 14.14 31.61 -12.16
N LEU A 297 14.26 30.27 -12.29
CA LEU A 297 13.69 29.48 -13.38
C LEU A 297 14.15 29.94 -14.77
N SER A 298 15.45 30.11 -14.96
CA SER A 298 16.07 30.45 -16.25
C SER A 298 16.08 29.28 -17.26
N TYR A 299 15.92 28.05 -16.76
CA TYR A 299 15.74 26.82 -17.54
C TYR A 299 14.84 25.84 -16.78
N PHE A 300 14.35 24.76 -17.41
CA PHE A 300 13.51 23.79 -16.71
C PHE A 300 14.35 22.80 -15.91
N ASN A 301 14.08 22.66 -14.61
CA ASN A 301 14.83 21.74 -13.75
C ASN A 301 14.53 20.27 -14.09
N ARG A 302 15.57 19.45 -14.27
CA ARG A 302 15.40 18.00 -14.42
C ARG A 302 14.84 17.42 -13.13
N ARG A 303 13.84 16.54 -13.27
CA ARG A 303 13.15 15.93 -12.13
C ARG A 303 13.24 14.43 -12.20
N ARG A 304 13.57 13.81 -11.08
CA ARG A 304 13.41 12.38 -10.89
C ARG A 304 11.92 12.04 -10.81
N LEU A 305 11.51 10.97 -11.48
CA LEU A 305 10.15 10.45 -11.38
C LEU A 305 9.89 9.91 -9.97
N GLU A 306 8.72 10.21 -9.44
CA GLU A 306 8.21 9.63 -8.20
C GLU A 306 7.94 8.13 -8.36
N ALA A 307 7.92 7.37 -7.27
CA ALA A 307 7.79 5.90 -7.29
C ALA A 307 6.63 5.40 -8.17
N GLU A 308 5.45 5.98 -8.00
CA GLU A 308 4.23 5.64 -8.72
C GLU A 308 4.35 5.95 -10.21
N ILE A 309 4.88 7.14 -10.54
CA ILE A 309 5.06 7.57 -11.93
C ILE A 309 6.14 6.74 -12.62
N TYR A 310 7.22 6.39 -11.89
CA TYR A 310 8.27 5.52 -12.39
C TYR A 310 7.72 4.12 -12.70
N ARG A 311 6.88 3.57 -11.82
CA ARG A 311 6.20 2.29 -12.06
C ARG A 311 5.24 2.36 -13.25
N ASP A 312 4.45 3.42 -13.34
CA ASP A 312 3.52 3.65 -14.46
C ASP A 312 4.28 3.76 -15.79
N ALA A 313 5.45 4.41 -15.79
CA ALA A 313 6.33 4.48 -16.96
C ALA A 313 6.88 3.11 -17.37
N LEU A 314 7.26 2.25 -16.42
CA LEU A 314 7.71 0.88 -16.70
C LEU A 314 6.58 0.03 -17.32
N LEU A 315 5.36 0.11 -16.79
CA LEU A 315 4.20 -0.56 -17.38
C LEU A 315 3.85 -0.01 -18.77
N THR A 316 3.98 1.30 -18.95
CA THR A 316 3.74 1.95 -20.25
C THR A 316 4.75 1.47 -21.29
N ALA A 317 6.03 1.36 -20.91
CA ALA A 317 7.08 0.80 -21.76
C ALA A 317 6.77 -0.65 -22.17
N GLY A 318 6.31 -1.47 -21.23
CA GLY A 318 5.86 -2.84 -21.45
C GLY A 318 4.48 -2.98 -22.14
N ASN A 319 3.81 -1.88 -22.48
CA ASN A 319 2.47 -1.84 -23.09
C ASN A 319 1.39 -2.65 -22.31
N ASN A 320 1.46 -2.64 -20.99
CA ASN A 320 0.53 -3.38 -20.13
C ASN A 320 -0.04 -2.51 -18.99
N LEU A 321 0.05 -1.18 -19.10
CA LEU A 321 -0.59 -0.27 -18.16
C LEU A 321 -2.12 -0.28 -18.37
N ASP A 322 -2.85 -0.68 -17.33
CA ASP A 322 -4.29 -0.53 -17.26
C ASP A 322 -4.65 0.92 -16.85
N ALA A 323 -5.10 1.69 -17.85
CA ALA A 323 -5.48 3.10 -17.72
C ALA A 323 -6.91 3.32 -17.21
N ARG A 324 -7.67 2.25 -16.89
CA ARG A 324 -9.04 2.38 -16.37
C ARG A 324 -9.06 3.27 -15.13
N GLN A 325 -9.98 4.24 -15.12
CA GLN A 325 -10.20 5.11 -13.98
C GLN A 325 -11.22 4.49 -13.01
N ALA A 326 -11.15 4.90 -11.73
CA ALA A 326 -12.00 4.44 -10.64
C ALA A 326 -11.93 2.92 -10.37
N GLY A 327 -12.77 2.38 -9.49
CA GLY A 327 -12.74 0.96 -9.11
C GLY A 327 -11.72 0.63 -8.00
N PRO A 328 -11.59 -0.65 -7.63
CA PRO A 328 -10.88 -1.07 -6.43
C PRO A 328 -9.36 -0.84 -6.54
N SER A 329 -8.75 -0.58 -5.39
CA SER A 329 -7.29 -0.60 -5.25
C SER A 329 -6.76 -2.03 -5.30
N GLY A 330 -5.47 -2.19 -5.56
CA GLY A 330 -4.78 -3.49 -5.54
C GLY A 330 -3.46 -3.44 -4.79
N ASP A 331 -2.82 -4.58 -4.59
CA ASP A 331 -1.48 -4.65 -4.00
C ASP A 331 -0.43 -4.36 -5.08
N ILE A 332 0.46 -3.40 -4.83
CA ILE A 332 1.51 -3.00 -5.79
C ILE A 332 2.60 -4.07 -5.95
N ASP A 333 2.75 -4.94 -4.94
CA ASP A 333 3.72 -6.04 -4.93
C ASP A 333 3.17 -7.29 -5.65
N ASP A 334 1.89 -7.32 -6.02
CA ASP A 334 1.30 -8.36 -6.86
C ASP A 334 1.79 -8.20 -8.32
N PRO A 335 2.46 -9.22 -8.91
CA PRO A 335 2.92 -9.16 -10.30
C PRO A 335 1.80 -8.99 -11.34
N SER A 336 0.56 -9.35 -10.99
CA SER A 336 -0.61 -9.15 -11.86
C SER A 336 -1.18 -7.73 -11.79
N PHE A 337 -0.74 -6.91 -10.83
CA PHE A 337 -1.20 -5.54 -10.67
C PHE A 337 -0.62 -4.64 -11.76
N GLN A 338 -1.47 -4.29 -12.72
CA GLN A 338 -1.13 -3.52 -13.92
C GLN A 338 -1.74 -2.12 -13.94
N ARG A 339 -2.46 -1.73 -12.89
CA ARG A 339 -3.10 -0.41 -12.82
C ARG A 339 -2.09 0.68 -12.47
N ARG A 340 -2.46 1.93 -12.75
CA ARG A 340 -1.70 3.11 -12.31
C ARG A 340 -1.42 3.07 -10.81
N GLY A 341 -0.22 3.49 -10.40
CA GLY A 341 0.22 3.48 -9.00
C GLY A 341 -0.66 4.29 -8.04
N ILE A 342 -1.46 5.23 -8.55
CA ILE A 342 -2.48 5.94 -7.75
C ILE A 342 -3.57 5.00 -7.20
N TYR A 343 -3.77 3.82 -7.80
CA TYR A 343 -4.69 2.77 -7.35
C TYR A 343 -4.00 1.70 -6.49
N ALA A 344 -2.72 1.89 -6.13
CA ALA A 344 -2.05 0.99 -5.22
C ALA A 344 -2.57 1.18 -3.79
N THR A 345 -2.76 0.07 -3.07
CA THR A 345 -3.11 0.08 -1.65
C THR A 345 -1.87 0.45 -0.84
N VAL A 346 -2.00 1.48 0.00
CA VAL A 346 -0.90 1.93 0.87
C VAL A 346 -1.20 1.50 2.30
N SER A 347 -0.44 0.51 2.79
CA SER A 347 -0.53 0.08 4.19
C SER A 347 0.33 0.95 5.09
N ARG A 348 -0.25 1.42 6.20
CA ARG A 348 0.47 2.15 7.26
C ARG A 348 1.36 1.26 8.13
N HIS A 349 1.23 -0.05 8.02
CA HIS A 349 2.02 -1.02 8.79
C HIS A 349 3.09 -1.72 7.97
N LYS A 350 2.81 -1.98 6.69
CA LYS A 350 3.70 -2.71 5.77
C LYS A 350 3.69 -2.04 4.41
N LEU A 351 4.46 -0.97 4.26
CA LEU A 351 4.64 -0.30 2.97
C LEU A 351 5.44 -1.19 2.01
N SER A 352 5.09 -1.19 0.72
CA SER A 352 5.81 -1.94 -0.31
C SER A 352 7.30 -1.59 -0.34
N THR A 353 8.17 -2.59 -0.52
CA THR A 353 9.61 -2.41 -0.67
C THR A 353 9.94 -1.52 -1.87
N PHE A 354 9.15 -1.60 -2.95
CA PHE A 354 9.32 -0.72 -4.10
C PHE A 354 9.04 0.74 -3.72
N LEU A 355 7.90 1.03 -3.09
CA LEU A 355 7.56 2.38 -2.67
C LEU A 355 8.60 2.96 -1.70
N GLN A 356 9.01 2.18 -0.69
CA GLN A 356 10.07 2.57 0.25
C GLN A 356 11.40 2.89 -0.46
N SER A 357 11.81 2.05 -1.41
CA SER A 357 13.08 2.23 -2.13
C SER A 357 13.10 3.53 -2.94
N TYR A 358 11.94 4.02 -3.40
CA TYR A 358 11.81 5.21 -4.25
C TYR A 358 11.26 6.43 -3.48
N ASP A 359 11.63 6.55 -2.21
CA ASP A 359 11.34 7.70 -1.34
C ASP A 359 9.85 8.03 -1.19
N PHE A 360 8.98 7.01 -1.24
CA PHE A 360 7.57 7.21 -0.89
C PHE A 360 7.47 7.66 0.58
N PRO A 361 6.71 8.73 0.89
CA PRO A 361 6.57 9.23 2.24
C PRO A 361 5.99 8.21 3.21
N ASP A 362 6.44 8.23 4.47
CA ASP A 362 5.82 7.41 5.51
C ASP A 362 4.32 7.80 5.65
N PRO A 363 3.39 6.86 5.38
CA PRO A 363 1.95 7.13 5.39
C PRO A 363 1.37 7.35 6.79
N ALA A 364 2.16 7.16 7.85
CA ALA A 364 1.75 7.43 9.23
C ALA A 364 2.00 8.89 9.67
N ILE A 365 2.79 9.65 8.93
CA ILE A 365 3.16 11.03 9.28
C ILE A 365 2.88 12.02 8.15
N HIS A 366 2.79 13.30 8.49
CA HIS A 366 2.65 14.36 7.50
C HIS A 366 3.94 14.55 6.71
N ALA A 367 3.84 14.58 5.38
CA ALA A 367 4.96 14.88 4.50
C ALA A 367 4.60 16.04 3.56
N ALA A 368 5.21 17.19 3.81
CA ALA A 368 4.99 18.40 3.01
C ALA A 368 5.64 18.33 1.61
N ARG A 369 6.73 17.57 1.49
CA ARG A 369 7.50 17.30 0.28
C ARG A 369 8.07 15.90 0.34
N ARG A 370 8.34 15.29 -0.81
CA ARG A 370 9.06 14.02 -0.90
C ARG A 370 10.56 14.27 -0.82
N SER A 371 11.25 13.47 -0.02
CA SER A 371 12.71 13.38 -0.09
C SER A 371 13.10 12.79 -1.44
N LYS A 372 14.25 13.18 -1.97
CA LYS A 372 14.79 12.62 -3.21
C LYS A 372 16.18 12.12 -2.91
N THR A 373 16.36 10.81 -2.89
CA THR A 373 17.67 10.18 -2.74
C THR A 373 18.07 9.54 -4.05
N THR A 374 19.36 9.44 -4.35
CA THR A 374 19.84 8.61 -5.45
C THR A 374 20.86 7.68 -4.84
N THR A 375 20.42 6.46 -4.59
CA THR A 375 21.24 5.47 -3.89
C THR A 375 21.58 4.31 -4.82
N PRO A 376 22.76 3.69 -4.67
CA PRO A 376 23.06 2.46 -5.38
C PRO A 376 22.05 1.33 -5.10
N LEU A 377 21.43 1.30 -3.92
CA LEU A 377 20.39 0.33 -3.58
C LEU A 377 19.16 0.42 -4.50
N GLN A 378 18.79 1.63 -4.94
CA GLN A 378 17.70 1.80 -5.92
C GLN A 378 18.06 1.15 -7.27
N GLN A 379 19.30 1.32 -7.73
CA GLN A 379 19.77 0.66 -8.95
C GLN A 379 19.82 -0.86 -8.78
N LEU A 380 20.24 -1.33 -7.62
CA LEU A 380 20.23 -2.76 -7.28
C LEU A 380 18.83 -3.35 -7.36
N PHE A 381 17.85 -2.62 -6.85
CA PHE A 381 16.46 -3.02 -6.95
C PHE A 381 16.06 -3.17 -8.43
N VAL A 382 16.40 -2.22 -9.30
CA VAL A 382 16.09 -2.31 -10.75
C VAL A 382 16.68 -3.58 -11.36
N LEU A 383 17.96 -3.86 -11.10
CA LEU A 383 18.65 -5.02 -11.66
C LEU A 383 18.08 -6.37 -11.18
N ASN A 384 17.63 -6.42 -9.92
CA ASN A 384 17.15 -7.65 -9.31
C ASN A 384 15.63 -7.83 -9.35
N SER A 385 14.87 -6.77 -9.61
CA SER A 385 13.41 -6.79 -9.52
C SER A 385 12.81 -7.69 -10.61
N PRO A 386 12.03 -8.74 -10.21
CA PRO A 386 11.28 -9.54 -11.17
C PRO A 386 10.31 -8.69 -12.00
N PHE A 387 9.69 -7.69 -11.38
CA PHE A 387 8.77 -6.76 -12.05
C PHE A 387 9.48 -5.99 -13.17
N VAL A 388 10.65 -5.40 -12.89
CA VAL A 388 11.41 -4.65 -13.91
C VAL A 388 11.87 -5.58 -15.04
N ARG A 389 12.37 -6.77 -14.73
CA ARG A 389 12.76 -7.76 -15.74
C ARG A 389 11.60 -8.17 -16.63
N GLN A 390 10.42 -8.36 -16.06
CA GLN A 390 9.21 -8.65 -16.82
C GLN A 390 8.87 -7.50 -17.78
N GLN A 391 8.94 -6.24 -17.34
CA GLN A 391 8.69 -5.10 -18.23
C GLN A 391 9.73 -4.98 -19.35
N ALA A 392 11.00 -5.27 -19.07
CA ALA A 392 12.05 -5.31 -20.08
C ALA A 392 11.80 -6.40 -21.13
N GLN A 393 11.33 -7.58 -20.73
CA GLN A 393 10.94 -8.66 -21.64
C GLN A 393 9.74 -8.28 -22.52
N GLN A 394 8.71 -7.65 -21.93
CA GLN A 394 7.54 -7.16 -22.68
C GLN A 394 7.92 -6.08 -23.69
N LEU A 395 8.79 -5.14 -23.32
CA LEU A 395 9.32 -4.14 -24.23
C LEU A 395 10.11 -4.78 -25.38
N ALA A 396 10.96 -5.76 -25.09
CA ALA A 396 11.73 -6.46 -26.12
C ALA A 396 10.83 -7.21 -27.11
N ALA A 397 9.82 -7.93 -26.59
CA ALA A 397 8.84 -8.68 -27.38
C ALA A 397 8.02 -7.76 -28.30
N ARG A 398 7.69 -6.54 -27.86
CA ARG A 398 6.99 -5.54 -28.66
C ARG A 398 7.76 -5.11 -29.92
N LEU A 399 9.08 -5.29 -29.92
CA LEU A 399 9.98 -4.84 -30.97
C LEU A 399 10.62 -6.01 -31.72
N GLU A 400 10.08 -7.23 -31.61
CA GLU A 400 10.53 -8.39 -32.37
C GLU A 400 10.11 -8.29 -33.84
N GLY A 401 10.98 -8.75 -34.75
CA GLY A 401 10.70 -8.83 -36.19
C GLY A 401 11.09 -7.60 -37.03
N GLU A 402 11.59 -6.52 -36.42
CA GLU A 402 12.10 -5.35 -37.13
C GLU A 402 13.63 -5.34 -37.27
N SER A 403 14.17 -4.58 -38.23
CA SER A 403 15.62 -4.39 -38.38
C SER A 403 16.25 -3.77 -37.12
N SER A 404 17.50 -4.12 -36.81
CA SER A 404 18.21 -3.63 -35.61
C SER A 404 18.20 -2.10 -35.47
N GLU A 405 18.41 -1.34 -36.54
CA GLU A 405 18.36 0.12 -36.53
C GLU A 405 16.98 0.66 -36.15
N LYS A 406 15.93 0.11 -36.77
CA LYS A 406 14.54 0.49 -36.48
C LYS A 406 14.17 0.16 -35.03
N ARG A 407 14.59 -1.01 -34.51
CA ARG A 407 14.39 -1.38 -33.09
C ARG A 407 15.04 -0.36 -32.16
N VAL A 408 16.27 0.06 -32.43
CA VAL A 408 16.96 1.07 -31.61
C VAL A 408 16.22 2.41 -31.66
N ASN A 409 15.82 2.90 -32.85
CA ASN A 409 15.03 4.14 -32.96
C ASN A 409 13.71 4.06 -32.19
N ASP A 410 12.97 2.95 -32.34
CA ASP A 410 11.67 2.79 -31.69
C ASP A 410 11.79 2.68 -30.16
N VAL A 411 12.82 2.01 -29.63
CA VAL A 411 13.12 2.04 -28.17
C VAL A 411 13.30 3.47 -27.69
N TYR A 412 14.08 4.28 -28.42
CA TYR A 412 14.37 5.65 -28.00
C TYR A 412 13.14 6.55 -28.05
N ARG A 413 12.32 6.42 -29.10
CA ARG A 413 11.03 7.13 -29.18
C ARG A 413 10.09 6.71 -28.05
N LEU A 414 10.01 5.42 -27.73
CA LEU A 414 9.13 4.91 -26.67
C LEU A 414 9.57 5.33 -25.27
N LEU A 415 10.87 5.28 -24.97
CA LEU A 415 11.39 5.52 -23.62
C LEU A 415 11.76 7.00 -23.37
N PHE A 416 12.21 7.70 -24.40
CA PHE A 416 12.77 9.06 -24.27
C PHE A 416 12.03 10.11 -25.11
N SER A 417 11.02 9.72 -25.91
CA SER A 417 10.27 10.63 -26.79
C SER A 417 11.14 11.43 -27.76
N ARG A 418 12.28 10.86 -28.17
CA ARG A 418 13.21 11.43 -29.16
C ARG A 418 13.93 10.33 -29.92
N GLU A 419 14.61 10.69 -31.00
CA GLU A 419 15.55 9.80 -31.68
C GLU A 419 16.84 9.61 -30.87
N PRO A 420 17.54 8.47 -31.05
CA PRO A 420 18.90 8.31 -30.56
C PRO A 420 19.85 9.26 -31.29
N THR A 421 20.86 9.74 -30.57
CA THR A 421 22.04 10.38 -31.19
C THR A 421 22.86 9.33 -31.95
N ALA A 422 23.79 9.78 -32.81
CA ALA A 422 24.66 8.86 -33.56
C ALA A 422 25.47 7.92 -32.64
N SER A 423 25.95 8.42 -31.50
CA SER A 423 26.66 7.60 -30.51
C SER A 423 25.74 6.57 -29.83
N GLU A 424 24.52 6.98 -29.47
CA GLU A 424 23.52 6.10 -28.87
C GLU A 424 23.06 4.99 -29.84
N MET A 425 22.91 5.32 -31.13
CA MET A 425 22.62 4.35 -32.18
C MET A 425 23.72 3.28 -32.27
N GLN A 426 24.99 3.71 -32.31
CA GLN A 426 26.13 2.77 -32.35
C GLN A 426 26.16 1.86 -31.11
N ILE A 427 25.88 2.39 -29.91
CA ILE A 427 25.80 1.58 -28.69
C ILE A 427 24.68 0.54 -28.80
N GLY A 428 23.50 0.94 -29.28
CA GLY A 428 22.35 0.06 -29.44
C GLY A 428 22.61 -1.07 -30.45
N LEU A 429 23.18 -0.75 -31.61
CA LEU A 429 23.52 -1.74 -32.63
C LEU A 429 24.55 -2.75 -32.11
N LYS A 430 25.61 -2.26 -31.46
CA LYS A 430 26.64 -3.14 -30.85
C LYS A 430 26.05 -4.07 -29.79
N PHE A 431 25.06 -3.59 -29.03
CA PHE A 431 24.36 -4.44 -28.05
C PHE A 431 23.56 -5.56 -28.73
N LEU A 432 22.86 -5.26 -29.83
CA LEU A 432 22.07 -6.23 -30.59
C LEU A 432 22.95 -7.26 -31.32
N GLU A 433 24.06 -6.83 -31.92
CA GLU A 433 25.03 -7.73 -32.57
C GLU A 433 25.60 -8.77 -31.60
N ASN A 434 25.91 -8.35 -30.36
CA ASN A 434 26.34 -9.27 -29.32
C ASN A 434 25.23 -10.26 -28.91
N SER A 435 23.95 -9.91 -29.12
CA SER A 435 22.78 -10.71 -28.73
C SER A 435 22.35 -11.74 -29.78
N ASP A 436 22.58 -11.46 -31.07
CA ASP A 436 22.22 -12.35 -32.19
C ASP A 436 23.24 -13.48 -32.46
N SER A 437 24.38 -13.48 -31.76
CA SER A 437 25.30 -14.61 -31.67
C SER A 437 24.76 -15.80 -30.83
N LYS A 438 23.46 -16.10 -30.98
CA LYS A 438 22.76 -17.26 -30.37
C LYS A 438 23.16 -18.55 -31.09
N GLY A 439 24.33 -19.04 -30.72
CA GLY A 439 24.80 -20.38 -31.04
C GLY A 439 25.65 -21.00 -29.94
N GLU A 440 26.31 -20.19 -29.10
CA GLU A 440 27.15 -20.72 -28.03
C GLU A 440 27.01 -19.91 -26.75
N SER A 441 26.66 -20.65 -25.70
CA SER A 441 26.87 -20.38 -24.29
C SER A 441 25.77 -19.61 -23.53
N GLU A 442 25.05 -20.38 -22.71
CA GLU A 442 24.59 -20.01 -21.35
C GLU A 442 25.76 -19.53 -20.44
N ASN A 443 26.85 -19.00 -21.00
CA ASN A 443 28.14 -18.77 -20.34
C ASN A 443 28.98 -17.65 -21.00
N LYS A 444 28.37 -16.62 -21.60
CA LYS A 444 29.09 -15.40 -21.98
C LYS A 444 28.94 -14.31 -20.91
N ILE A 445 29.93 -14.37 -20.02
CA ILE A 445 30.49 -13.36 -19.09
C ILE A 445 29.91 -11.96 -19.31
N GLU A 446 29.08 -11.50 -18.37
CA GLU A 446 28.90 -10.06 -18.12
C GLU A 446 30.30 -9.42 -18.10
N GLN A 447 30.54 -8.32 -18.82
CA GLN A 447 31.82 -7.56 -18.80
C GLN A 447 32.02 -6.85 -17.46
N ILE A 448 31.95 -7.64 -16.40
CA ILE A 448 32.11 -7.32 -15.02
C ILE A 448 33.29 -8.18 -14.63
N PRO A 449 34.31 -7.64 -13.93
CA PRO A 449 35.46 -8.43 -13.54
C PRO A 449 35.03 -9.70 -12.79
N THR A 450 34.99 -10.83 -13.49
CA THR A 450 34.67 -12.12 -12.89
C THR A 450 35.93 -12.63 -12.22
N PHE A 451 35.88 -12.82 -10.91
CA PHE A 451 36.97 -13.38 -10.12
C PHE A 451 37.12 -14.88 -10.39
N ALA A 452 37.64 -15.24 -11.57
CA ALA A 452 37.88 -16.62 -12.00
C ALA A 452 39.19 -17.19 -11.41
N GLY A 453 39.37 -17.06 -10.08
CA GLY A 453 40.42 -17.77 -9.34
C GLY A 453 41.73 -17.03 -9.08
N LYS A 454 41.81 -15.70 -9.31
CA LYS A 454 42.93 -14.87 -8.82
C LYS A 454 42.51 -14.04 -7.60
N ARG A 455 43.46 -13.52 -6.84
CA ARG A 455 43.23 -12.58 -5.72
C ARG A 455 43.63 -11.17 -6.18
N MET A 456 42.83 -10.14 -5.87
CA MET A 456 43.29 -8.75 -5.94
C MET A 456 43.85 -8.39 -4.56
N LYS A 457 45.09 -7.92 -4.54
CA LYS A 457 45.73 -7.40 -3.35
C LYS A 457 45.66 -5.88 -3.41
N ALA A 458 44.99 -5.27 -2.44
CA ALA A 458 45.07 -3.83 -2.21
C ALA A 458 46.28 -3.55 -1.31
N ASP A 459 47.14 -2.62 -1.70
CA ASP A 459 48.21 -2.10 -0.85
C ASP A 459 47.67 -0.90 -0.08
N VAL A 460 47.32 -1.11 1.19
CA VAL A 460 46.79 -0.07 2.07
C VAL A 460 47.85 0.24 3.11
N LYS A 461 48.42 1.44 3.05
CA LYS A 461 49.56 1.84 3.89
C LYS A 461 49.25 1.78 5.39
N GLU A 462 48.04 2.17 5.79
CA GLU A 462 47.61 2.17 7.20
C GLU A 462 46.11 1.83 7.28
N LEU A 463 45.78 0.56 7.50
CA LEU A 463 44.42 0.14 7.84
C LEU A 463 44.35 -0.09 9.36
N GLY A 464 43.74 0.86 10.09
CA GLY A 464 43.59 0.78 11.54
C GLY A 464 42.70 -0.39 12.01
N ASP A 465 42.37 -0.38 13.30
CA ASP A 465 41.48 -1.38 13.91
C ASP A 465 40.00 -1.12 13.63
N SER A 466 39.65 0.07 13.12
CA SER A 466 38.32 0.40 12.62
C SER A 466 38.39 0.68 11.12
N TYR A 467 37.56 -0.01 10.34
CA TYR A 467 37.49 0.10 8.89
C TYR A 467 36.17 -0.45 8.35
N SER A 468 35.84 -0.08 7.11
CA SER A 468 34.68 -0.62 6.40
C SER A 468 35.10 -1.22 5.06
N VAL A 469 34.36 -2.24 4.63
CA VAL A 469 34.50 -2.84 3.30
C VAL A 469 33.12 -2.83 2.65
N GLU A 470 33.05 -2.26 1.46
CA GLU A 470 31.83 -2.12 0.68
C GLU A 470 32.08 -2.71 -0.71
N LEU A 471 31.21 -3.62 -1.15
CA LEU A 471 31.37 -4.30 -2.43
C LEU A 471 30.05 -4.81 -3.00
N TRP A 472 30.03 -4.90 -4.33
CA TRP A 472 28.93 -5.44 -5.12
C TRP A 472 29.28 -6.86 -5.57
N VAL A 473 28.46 -7.85 -5.20
CA VAL A 473 28.71 -9.26 -5.51
C VAL A 473 27.51 -9.87 -6.20
N LYS A 474 27.78 -10.59 -7.29
CA LYS A 474 26.83 -11.48 -7.94
C LYS A 474 27.35 -12.91 -7.85
N ASN A 475 26.72 -13.73 -7.02
CA ASN A 475 27.09 -15.14 -6.93
C ASN A 475 26.42 -15.91 -8.07
N GLN A 476 27.19 -16.42 -9.04
CA GLN A 476 26.65 -17.25 -10.12
C GLN A 476 26.66 -18.75 -9.78
N ILE A 477 27.26 -19.15 -8.66
CA ILE A 477 27.46 -20.54 -8.28
C ILE A 477 26.29 -20.99 -7.39
N PRO A 478 25.62 -22.13 -7.68
CA PRO A 478 24.66 -22.74 -6.77
C PRO A 478 25.20 -22.84 -5.33
N ASN A 479 24.35 -22.44 -4.37
CA ASN A 479 24.75 -22.26 -2.96
C ASN A 479 25.30 -23.52 -2.28
N GLU A 480 25.01 -24.71 -2.80
CA GLU A 480 25.46 -25.98 -2.22
C GLU A 480 26.60 -26.65 -3.01
N GLN A 481 27.04 -26.04 -4.12
CA GLN A 481 28.05 -26.64 -5.00
C GLN A 481 29.42 -26.79 -4.31
N ARG A 482 29.74 -25.93 -3.34
CA ARG A 482 31.04 -25.88 -2.64
C ARG A 482 30.87 -25.93 -1.12
N ILE A 483 31.92 -26.30 -0.40
CA ILE A 483 31.97 -26.27 1.07
C ILE A 483 31.77 -24.83 1.58
N ILE A 484 32.50 -23.90 0.97
CA ILE A 484 32.26 -22.45 1.03
C ILE A 484 32.05 -22.00 -0.41
N THR A 485 30.95 -21.31 -0.71
CA THR A 485 30.60 -20.86 -2.06
C THR A 485 31.68 -19.94 -2.63
N GLY A 486 32.16 -19.01 -1.80
CA GLY A 486 33.33 -18.20 -2.09
C GLY A 486 33.65 -17.20 -0.98
N TYR A 487 34.91 -16.79 -0.91
CA TYR A 487 35.36 -15.62 -0.16
C TYR A 487 35.48 -14.44 -1.12
N PHE A 488 35.01 -13.28 -0.72
CA PHE A 488 35.12 -12.05 -1.53
C PHE A 488 35.88 -10.93 -0.80
N PHE A 489 36.12 -11.05 0.51
CA PHE A 489 37.05 -10.21 1.25
C PHE A 489 37.89 -11.02 2.25
N SER A 490 39.15 -10.64 2.40
CA SER A 490 40.07 -11.23 3.39
C SER A 490 41.15 -10.22 3.80
N ARG A 491 41.29 -10.01 5.11
CA ARG A 491 42.40 -9.27 5.75
C ARG A 491 43.15 -10.24 6.66
N GLY A 492 44.26 -10.80 6.20
CA GLY A 492 45.05 -11.75 6.97
C GLY A 492 46.32 -12.18 6.23
N LYS A 493 47.18 -12.95 6.89
CA LYS A 493 48.39 -13.50 6.26
C LYS A 493 47.99 -14.51 5.18
N ASP A 494 48.65 -14.42 4.03
CA ASP A 494 48.36 -15.30 2.91
C ASP A 494 48.65 -16.79 3.24
N ALA A 495 47.84 -17.68 2.67
CA ALA A 495 47.97 -19.15 2.69
C ALA A 495 47.92 -19.87 4.07
N ALA A 496 47.45 -19.21 5.13
CA ALA A 496 47.27 -19.86 6.43
C ALA A 496 45.78 -19.94 6.80
N ALA A 497 45.18 -21.14 6.66
CA ALA A 497 43.78 -21.41 7.05
C ALA A 497 43.48 -21.10 8.54
N LYS A 498 44.53 -20.95 9.35
CA LYS A 498 44.50 -20.64 10.79
C LYS A 498 45.13 -19.29 11.14
N ALA A 499 45.51 -18.48 10.16
CA ALA A 499 46.04 -17.16 10.46
C ALA A 499 44.92 -16.25 10.96
N ALA A 500 45.22 -15.47 11.99
CA ALA A 500 44.35 -14.40 12.45
C ALA A 500 44.07 -13.43 11.29
N GLY A 501 42.80 -13.09 11.12
CA GLY A 501 42.37 -12.24 10.03
C GLY A 501 40.88 -12.25 9.81
N ASP A 502 40.36 -11.18 9.20
CA ASP A 502 38.94 -11.01 8.89
C ASP A 502 38.63 -11.57 7.52
N HIS A 503 37.71 -12.53 7.45
CA HIS A 503 37.32 -13.18 6.22
C HIS A 503 35.81 -13.13 6.06
N LEU A 504 35.36 -12.68 4.90
CA LEU A 504 33.94 -12.55 4.57
C LEU A 504 33.64 -13.27 3.26
N GLY A 505 32.54 -14.03 3.26
CA GLY A 505 32.15 -14.86 2.12
C GLY A 505 30.70 -15.33 2.17
N ILE A 506 30.36 -16.23 1.26
CA ILE A 506 29.06 -16.93 1.21
C ILE A 506 29.27 -18.38 1.64
N ALA A 507 28.51 -18.80 2.64
CA ALA A 507 28.56 -20.16 3.17
C ALA A 507 28.01 -21.15 2.14
N GLY A 508 28.64 -22.31 2.06
CA GLY A 508 28.20 -23.42 1.22
C GLY A 508 27.68 -24.60 2.05
N LYS A 509 27.97 -25.83 1.62
CA LYS A 509 27.53 -27.07 2.29
C LYS A 509 28.21 -27.36 3.64
N TYR A 510 29.17 -26.54 4.10
CA TYR A 510 29.94 -26.80 5.32
C TYR A 510 29.09 -26.91 6.59
N ARG A 511 28.02 -26.10 6.71
CA ARG A 511 27.11 -26.12 7.86
C ARG A 511 25.67 -26.35 7.39
N PRO A 512 24.94 -27.33 7.96
CA PRO A 512 23.54 -27.55 7.64
C PRO A 512 22.72 -26.26 7.81
N ASN A 513 21.80 -25.99 6.89
CA ASN A 513 20.90 -24.83 6.91
C ASN A 513 21.58 -23.44 6.85
N LYS A 514 22.86 -23.37 6.47
CA LYS A 514 23.59 -22.10 6.30
C LYS A 514 24.00 -21.80 4.87
N ALA A 515 23.75 -22.71 3.93
CA ALA A 515 24.10 -22.51 2.52
C ALA A 515 23.47 -21.23 1.95
N GLY A 516 24.26 -20.47 1.18
CA GLY A 516 23.85 -19.22 0.56
C GLY A 516 23.81 -18.01 1.48
N ARG A 517 24.16 -18.15 2.77
CA ARG A 517 24.16 -17.02 3.70
C ARG A 517 25.53 -16.38 3.77
N LEU A 518 25.57 -15.07 4.01
CA LEU A 518 26.83 -14.41 4.37
C LEU A 518 27.42 -15.07 5.60
N PHE A 519 28.74 -15.27 5.61
CA PHE A 519 29.44 -15.69 6.81
C PHE A 519 30.72 -14.89 6.99
N PHE A 520 31.03 -14.65 8.26
CA PHE A 520 32.22 -13.95 8.68
C PHE A 520 33.05 -14.82 9.62
N TYR A 521 34.37 -14.85 9.41
CA TYR A 521 35.30 -15.68 10.14
C TYR A 521 36.58 -14.89 10.50
N ASN A 522 36.99 -14.93 11.78
CA ASN A 522 38.17 -14.23 12.31
C ASN A 522 39.33 -15.21 12.64
N GLY A 523 39.76 -16.06 11.71
CA GLY A 523 41.08 -16.71 11.79
C GLY A 523 41.44 -17.48 13.09
N ASP A 524 40.56 -18.36 13.58
CA ASP A 524 40.82 -19.37 14.62
C ASP A 524 40.85 -18.94 16.11
N LEU A 525 40.72 -17.64 16.45
CA LEU A 525 40.73 -17.20 17.87
C LEU A 525 39.53 -17.68 18.70
N LYS A 526 38.36 -17.90 18.09
CA LYS A 526 37.13 -18.36 18.76
C LYS A 526 36.54 -19.66 18.19
N ARG A 527 37.11 -20.20 17.10
CA ARG A 527 36.55 -21.33 16.31
C ARG A 527 35.07 -21.19 15.94
N ASP A 528 34.57 -19.97 15.84
CA ASP A 528 33.18 -19.67 15.52
C ASP A 528 33.08 -18.73 14.32
N ALA A 529 32.01 -18.88 13.55
CA ALA A 529 31.72 -18.08 12.37
C ALA A 529 30.35 -17.44 12.54
N LEU A 530 30.25 -16.15 12.25
CA LEU A 530 28.99 -15.44 12.23
C LEU A 530 28.28 -15.75 10.91
N PHE A 531 26.99 -16.03 10.95
CA PHE A 531 26.19 -16.26 9.76
C PHE A 531 25.05 -15.26 9.70
N GLY A 532 24.80 -14.71 8.51
CA GLY A 532 23.63 -13.89 8.24
C GLY A 532 22.32 -14.68 8.33
N ASN A 533 21.21 -13.95 8.27
CA ASN A 533 19.87 -14.52 8.30
C ASN A 533 19.29 -14.76 6.89
N SER A 534 19.71 -13.98 5.91
CA SER A 534 19.19 -14.01 4.54
C SER A 534 19.98 -14.97 3.64
N VAL A 535 19.26 -15.71 2.79
CA VAL A 535 19.86 -16.55 1.74
C VAL A 535 20.04 -15.72 0.47
N ILE A 536 21.27 -15.57 0.02
CA ILE A 536 21.63 -14.94 -1.25
C ILE A 536 21.29 -15.91 -2.38
N GLN A 537 20.38 -15.50 -3.27
CA GLN A 537 19.99 -16.31 -4.41
C GLN A 537 21.07 -16.25 -5.51
N PRO A 538 21.45 -17.38 -6.13
CA PRO A 538 22.35 -17.37 -7.27
C PRO A 538 21.81 -16.49 -8.40
N GLY A 539 22.70 -15.78 -9.09
CA GLY A 539 22.38 -14.87 -10.18
C GLY A 539 21.89 -13.48 -9.76
N THR A 540 21.77 -13.21 -8.45
CA THR A 540 21.33 -11.88 -7.96
C THR A 540 22.51 -10.99 -7.58
N TRP A 541 22.38 -9.70 -7.87
CA TRP A 541 23.31 -8.68 -7.39
C TRP A 541 23.05 -8.38 -5.91
N ASN A 542 24.09 -8.30 -5.09
CA ASN A 542 23.98 -8.02 -3.66
C ASN A 542 25.00 -6.95 -3.29
N HIS A 543 24.55 -5.99 -2.48
CA HIS A 543 25.41 -5.00 -1.86
C HIS A 543 25.80 -5.50 -0.47
N VAL A 544 27.09 -5.70 -0.22
CA VAL A 544 27.59 -6.23 1.05
C VAL A 544 28.44 -5.19 1.74
N VAL A 545 28.10 -4.90 2.99
CA VAL A 545 28.85 -3.93 3.81
C VAL A 545 29.35 -4.61 5.08
N LEU A 546 30.66 -4.63 5.26
CA LEU A 546 31.32 -4.99 6.51
C LEU A 546 31.74 -3.72 7.22
N ILE A 547 31.36 -3.58 8.48
CA ILE A 547 31.87 -2.53 9.37
C ILE A 547 32.60 -3.20 10.51
N ARG A 548 33.87 -2.90 10.65
CA ARG A 548 34.67 -3.24 11.82
C ARG A 548 34.92 -1.97 12.62
N ASP A 549 34.44 -1.96 13.86
CA ASP A 549 34.76 -0.95 14.84
C ASP A 549 35.51 -1.60 16.01
N GLN A 550 36.84 -1.59 15.91
CA GLN A 550 37.75 -2.24 16.84
C GLN A 550 37.45 -3.75 17.04
N LYS A 551 36.64 -4.07 18.05
CA LYS A 551 36.23 -5.43 18.45
C LYS A 551 34.81 -5.79 18.00
N GLN A 552 34.04 -4.81 17.53
CA GLN A 552 32.68 -5.02 17.04
C GLN A 552 32.67 -5.15 15.53
N ILE A 553 31.83 -6.06 15.04
CA ILE A 553 31.70 -6.34 13.61
C ILE A 553 30.22 -6.42 13.28
N SER A 554 29.84 -5.68 12.24
CA SER A 554 28.51 -5.75 11.63
C SER A 554 28.65 -6.07 10.17
N VAL A 555 27.81 -6.98 9.67
CA VAL A 555 27.70 -7.33 8.26
C VAL A 555 26.26 -7.09 7.84
N TYR A 556 26.10 -6.29 6.80
CA TYR A 556 24.82 -5.97 6.18
C TYR A 556 24.72 -6.63 4.82
#